data_AF-A0A537Y3X1-F1
#
_entry.id   AF-A0A537Y3X1-F1
#
_cell.length_a   1.000
_cell.length_b   1.000
_cell.length_c   1.000
_cell.angle_alpha   90.00
_cell.angle_beta   90.00
_cell.angle_gamma   90.00
#
_symmetry.space_group_name_H-M   'P 1'
#
loop_
_entity.id
_entity.type
_entity.pdbx_description
1 polymer ?
#
loop_
_entity_poly.entity_id
_entity_poly.type
_entity_poly.pdbx_seq_one_letter_code
_entity_poly.pdbx_strand_id
1 'polypeptide(L)'
;MIAILLVAIAAGCASALMFASIISGALVSLLLFYLAPLPLMVSALGWGSLCAGIGGVAAAVTLGAIFGLPYCLAFALTVALPAWWLGHLALLGRPLPGSASPGNGAAPPELEWYPVGRILLWIASFATLTTMAALLTLGTDAATITGTLRAFFQQVVQIMGPRDAASTGEYEQLIDTVVTVAPIAAAIMAMTTLTLNLWLSAKITATSGRLHRPWPDLKSATLPAMTMAALCVAIAFSFGGGLFAILAQIIAAAVMMAYALTGFAVLHTLTLALKSRAFWLGSTYAIVVLFIWPVIAMVVLGLADALFGFRQRYLQGRPPPLPTS
;
A
#
# COMPACT_ATOMS: atom_id res chain seq x y z
N MET A 1 -11.02 12.10 27.00
CA MET A 1 -11.74 12.33 25.72
C MET A 1 -11.25 13.57 24.98
N ILE A 2 -11.12 14.73 25.63
CA ILE A 2 -10.65 15.99 25.00
C ILE A 2 -9.30 15.84 24.27
N ALA A 3 -8.31 15.18 24.89
CA ALA A 3 -7.00 14.97 24.27
C ALA A 3 -7.06 14.15 22.97
N ILE A 4 -7.95 13.16 22.87
CA ILE A 4 -8.13 12.34 21.67
C ILE A 4 -8.75 13.17 20.54
N LEU A 5 -9.69 14.05 20.88
CA LEU A 5 -10.31 14.96 19.91
C LEU A 5 -9.31 15.96 19.35
N LEU A 6 -8.45 16.54 20.20
CA LEU A 6 -7.40 17.46 19.75
C LEU A 6 -6.41 16.78 18.81
N VAL A 7 -5.98 15.55 19.12
CA VAL A 7 -5.10 14.75 18.25
C VAL A 7 -5.80 14.38 16.95
N ALA A 8 -7.08 14.01 17.00
CA ALA A 8 -7.89 13.70 15.82
C ALA A 8 -7.94 14.89 14.86
N ILE A 9 -8.28 16.08 15.39
CA ILE A 9 -8.36 17.32 14.60
C ILE A 9 -6.99 17.68 14.04
N ALA A 10 -5.92 17.63 14.85
CA ALA A 10 -4.57 17.94 14.38
C ALA A 10 -4.11 16.99 13.26
N ALA A 11 -4.35 15.69 13.40
CA ALA A 11 -4.04 14.70 12.37
C ALA A 11 -4.88 14.91 11.11
N GLY A 12 -6.17 15.22 11.26
CA GLY A 12 -7.07 15.58 10.17
C GLY A 12 -6.58 16.81 9.40
N CYS A 13 -6.26 17.90 10.09
CA CYS A 13 -5.73 19.12 9.48
C CYS A 13 -4.41 18.88 8.74
N ALA A 14 -3.46 18.17 9.37
CA ALA A 14 -2.19 17.83 8.72
C ALA A 14 -2.41 17.01 7.45
N SER A 15 -3.25 15.98 7.51
CA SER A 15 -3.61 15.14 6.37
C SER A 15 -4.30 15.93 5.26
N ALA A 16 -5.25 16.82 5.60
CA ALA A 16 -5.96 17.67 4.65
C ALA A 16 -5.01 18.63 3.92
N LEU A 17 -4.08 19.27 4.65
CA LEU A 17 -3.08 20.17 4.07
C LEU A 17 -2.12 19.42 3.13
N MET A 18 -1.68 18.23 3.54
CA MET A 18 -0.85 17.36 2.71
C MET A 18 -1.57 16.96 1.41
N PHE A 19 -2.87 16.64 1.49
CA PHE A 19 -3.69 16.35 0.31
C PHE A 19 -3.90 17.59 -0.58
N ALA A 20 -4.26 18.73 0.01
CA ALA A 20 -4.49 19.98 -0.73
C ALA A 20 -3.21 20.56 -1.34
N SER A 21 -2.03 20.12 -0.90
CA SER A 21 -0.74 20.60 -1.39
C SER A 21 -0.61 20.49 -2.91
N ILE A 22 -1.25 19.48 -3.54
CA ILE A 22 -1.20 19.25 -4.99
C ILE A 22 -1.63 20.48 -5.81
N ILE A 23 -2.48 21.34 -5.24
CA ILE A 23 -2.98 22.57 -5.88
C ILE A 23 -1.85 23.57 -6.18
N SER A 24 -0.79 23.56 -5.37
CA SER A 24 0.35 24.48 -5.55
C SER A 24 1.18 24.21 -6.82
N GLY A 25 1.08 23.02 -7.42
CA GLY A 25 1.90 22.61 -8.56
C GLY A 25 3.39 22.39 -8.25
N ALA A 26 3.84 22.60 -7.00
CA ALA A 26 5.23 22.39 -6.61
C ALA A 26 5.61 20.90 -6.61
N LEU A 27 6.85 20.57 -6.98
CA LEU A 27 7.31 19.18 -7.05
C LEU A 27 7.22 18.47 -5.67
N VAL A 28 7.55 19.19 -4.59
CA VAL A 28 7.45 18.68 -3.21
C VAL A 28 6.01 18.33 -2.81
N SER A 29 5.02 18.94 -3.45
CA SER A 29 3.61 18.69 -3.17
C SER A 29 3.14 17.31 -3.62
N LEU A 30 3.82 16.70 -4.60
CA LEU A 30 3.58 15.29 -4.95
C LEU A 30 3.92 14.37 -3.78
N LEU A 31 5.07 14.61 -3.13
CA LEU A 31 5.49 13.84 -1.96
C LEU A 31 4.50 14.01 -0.80
N LEU A 32 4.10 15.25 -0.51
CA LEU A 32 3.13 15.54 0.54
C LEU A 32 1.77 14.88 0.26
N PHE A 33 1.28 14.97 -0.98
CA PHE A 33 0.03 14.33 -1.41
C PHE A 33 0.06 12.81 -1.16
N TYR A 34 1.14 12.12 -1.57
CA TYR A 34 1.27 10.68 -1.33
C TYR A 34 1.41 10.30 0.15
N LEU A 35 1.92 11.21 0.98
CA LEU A 35 2.01 11.03 2.43
C LEU A 35 0.75 11.53 3.18
N ALA A 36 -0.29 12.00 2.49
CA ALA A 36 -1.51 12.48 3.13
C ALA A 36 -2.17 11.46 4.10
N PRO A 37 -2.15 10.12 3.86
CA PRO A 37 -2.70 9.16 4.82
C PRO A 37 -1.90 9.05 6.12
N LEU A 38 -0.61 9.42 6.12
CA LEU A 38 0.33 9.20 7.22
C LEU A 38 -0.16 9.79 8.55
N PRO A 39 -0.57 11.06 8.67
CA PRO A 39 -0.97 11.63 9.96
C PRO A 39 -2.18 10.93 10.57
N LEU A 40 -3.14 10.54 9.73
CA LEU A 40 -4.32 9.77 10.16
C LEU A 40 -3.95 8.35 10.56
N MET A 41 -3.03 7.68 9.86
CA MET A 41 -2.58 6.35 10.27
C MET A 41 -1.78 6.40 11.58
N VAL A 42 -0.95 7.43 11.79
CA VAL A 42 -0.24 7.64 13.07
C VAL A 42 -1.23 7.81 14.22
N SER A 43 -2.27 8.62 14.03
CA SER A 43 -3.31 8.82 15.04
C SER A 43 -4.12 7.56 15.29
N ALA A 44 -4.43 6.78 14.23
CA ALA A 44 -5.11 5.49 14.36
C ALA A 44 -4.30 4.49 15.21
N LEU A 45 -3.00 4.38 14.96
CA LEU A 45 -2.13 3.42 15.66
C LEU A 45 -1.81 3.84 17.10
N GLY A 46 -1.69 5.15 17.35
CA GLY A 46 -1.30 5.68 18.66
C GLY A 46 -2.44 5.99 19.62
N TRP A 47 -3.62 6.35 19.11
CA TRP A 47 -4.80 6.76 19.90
C TRP A 47 -6.08 6.00 19.53
N GLY A 48 -5.96 4.97 18.70
CA GLY A 48 -7.07 4.11 18.26
C GLY A 48 -7.71 4.59 16.96
N SER A 49 -8.33 3.67 16.23
CA SER A 49 -8.91 3.95 14.91
C SER A 49 -9.97 5.05 14.94
N LEU A 50 -10.73 5.18 16.03
CA LEU A 50 -11.72 6.25 16.19
C LEU A 50 -11.10 7.66 16.04
N CYS A 51 -9.86 7.85 16.50
CA CYS A 51 -9.13 9.11 16.37
C CYS A 51 -8.94 9.49 14.88
N ALA A 52 -8.52 8.53 14.07
CA ALA A 52 -8.38 8.72 12.62
C ALA A 52 -9.73 8.89 11.91
N GLY A 53 -10.77 8.20 12.37
CA GLY A 53 -12.13 8.36 11.85
C GLY A 53 -12.66 9.78 12.05
N ILE A 54 -12.58 10.30 13.28
CA ILE A 54 -13.03 11.67 13.60
C ILE A 54 -12.21 12.70 12.82
N GLY A 55 -10.88 12.57 12.83
CA GLY A 55 -9.98 13.48 12.10
C GLY A 55 -10.21 13.45 10.59
N GLY A 56 -10.41 12.26 10.03
CA GLY A 56 -10.67 12.05 8.61
C GLY A 56 -12.01 12.63 8.16
N VAL A 57 -13.08 12.45 8.95
CA VAL A 57 -14.38 13.06 8.66
C VAL A 57 -14.31 14.59 8.73
N ALA A 58 -13.69 15.13 9.78
CA ALA A 58 -13.53 16.58 9.92
C ALA A 58 -12.75 17.16 8.72
N ALA A 59 -11.62 16.55 8.36
CA ALA A 59 -10.81 16.93 7.21
C ALA A 59 -11.57 16.86 5.88
N ALA A 60 -12.30 15.76 5.63
CA ALA A 60 -13.09 15.58 4.41
C ALA A 60 -14.18 16.67 4.29
N VAL A 61 -14.91 16.94 5.37
CA VAL A 61 -15.95 17.98 5.41
C VAL A 61 -15.35 19.36 5.18
N THR A 62 -14.23 19.68 5.81
CA THR A 62 -13.54 20.96 5.60
C THR A 62 -13.06 21.13 4.16
N LEU A 63 -12.42 20.12 3.58
CA LEU A 63 -12.02 20.15 2.16
C LEU A 63 -13.23 20.29 1.24
N GLY A 64 -14.34 19.61 1.57
CA GLY A 64 -15.62 19.73 0.87
C GLY A 64 -16.21 21.13 0.91
N ALA A 65 -16.16 21.77 2.07
CA ALA A 65 -16.69 23.12 2.25
C ALA A 65 -15.86 24.17 1.50
N ILE A 66 -14.54 23.98 1.39
CA ILE A 66 -13.63 24.94 0.75
C ILE A 66 -13.54 24.72 -0.77
N PHE A 67 -13.40 23.47 -1.22
CA PHE A 67 -13.10 23.12 -2.62
C PHE A 67 -14.24 22.39 -3.34
N GLY A 68 -15.32 22.08 -2.64
CA GLY A 68 -16.50 21.41 -3.18
C GLY A 68 -16.54 19.91 -2.97
N LEU A 69 -17.70 19.33 -3.28
CA LEU A 69 -18.02 17.90 -3.04
C LEU A 69 -16.99 16.91 -3.63
N PRO A 70 -16.41 17.11 -4.84
CA PRO A 70 -15.41 16.18 -5.37
C PRO A 70 -14.18 16.02 -4.47
N TYR A 71 -13.69 17.09 -3.84
CA TYR A 71 -12.55 17.02 -2.92
C TYR A 71 -12.89 16.32 -1.61
N CYS A 72 -14.11 16.51 -1.10
CA CYS A 72 -14.64 15.76 0.04
C CYS A 72 -14.59 14.26 -0.23
N LEU A 73 -15.18 13.83 -1.36
CA LEU A 73 -15.26 12.42 -1.74
C LEU A 73 -13.88 11.84 -2.03
N ALA A 74 -13.04 12.57 -2.76
CA ALA A 74 -11.69 12.13 -3.09
C ALA A 74 -10.86 11.92 -1.81
N PHE A 75 -10.85 12.88 -0.88
CA PHE A 75 -10.11 12.73 0.38
C PHE A 75 -10.69 11.62 1.26
N ALA A 76 -12.01 11.56 1.41
CA ALA A 76 -12.68 10.54 2.22
C ALA A 76 -12.34 9.13 1.71
N LEU A 77 -12.42 8.91 0.41
CA LEU A 77 -12.22 7.61 -0.23
C LEU A 77 -10.74 7.21 -0.31
N THR A 78 -9.86 8.15 -0.68
CA THR A 78 -8.45 7.83 -1.00
C THR A 78 -7.49 7.99 0.16
N VAL A 79 -7.88 8.75 1.20
CA VAL A 79 -7.02 9.06 2.33
C VAL A 79 -7.64 8.59 3.65
N ALA A 80 -8.81 9.11 4.00
CA ALA A 80 -9.40 8.89 5.31
C ALA A 80 -9.83 7.43 5.53
N LEU A 81 -10.54 6.84 4.57
CA LEU A 81 -11.05 5.47 4.65
C LEU A 81 -9.91 4.43 4.77
N PRO A 82 -8.86 4.43 3.90
CA PRO A 82 -7.73 3.52 4.07
C PRO A 82 -7.01 3.73 5.40
N ALA A 83 -6.78 4.99 5.82
CA ALA A 83 -6.07 5.28 7.05
C ALA A 83 -6.80 4.76 8.30
N TRP A 84 -8.12 5.01 8.37
CA TRP A 84 -8.97 4.51 9.44
C TRP A 84 -9.01 2.98 9.48
N TRP A 85 -9.28 2.34 8.34
CA TRP A 85 -9.49 0.89 8.29
C TRP A 85 -8.20 0.11 8.51
N LEU A 86 -7.11 0.50 7.86
CA LEU A 86 -5.81 -0.17 8.03
C LEU A 86 -5.26 0.01 9.44
N GLY A 87 -5.46 1.20 10.05
CA GLY A 87 -5.14 1.43 11.45
C GLY A 87 -5.96 0.56 12.39
N HIS A 88 -7.26 0.38 12.12
CA HIS A 88 -8.12 -0.55 12.87
C HIS A 88 -7.62 -1.99 12.76
N LEU A 89 -7.38 -2.50 11.54
CA LEU A 89 -6.89 -3.86 11.33
C LEU A 89 -5.51 -4.09 11.96
N ALA A 90 -4.63 -3.10 11.92
CA ALA A 90 -3.30 -3.21 12.50
C ALA A 90 -3.35 -3.41 14.02
N LEU A 91 -4.37 -2.84 14.70
CA LEU A 91 -4.61 -2.97 16.14
C LEU A 91 -5.66 -4.04 16.50
N LEU A 92 -6.20 -4.77 15.52
CA LEU A 92 -7.15 -5.83 15.79
C LEU A 92 -6.41 -7.04 16.36
N GLY A 93 -6.76 -7.43 17.59
CA GLY A 93 -6.20 -8.58 18.28
C GLY A 93 -7.29 -9.36 19.01
N ARG A 94 -7.20 -10.69 18.99
CA ARG A 94 -8.08 -11.58 19.76
C ARG A 94 -7.31 -12.21 20.94
N PRO A 95 -7.90 -12.34 22.14
CA PRO A 95 -7.29 -13.09 23.23
C PRO A 95 -7.09 -14.56 22.87
N LEU A 96 -5.94 -15.15 23.20
CA LEU A 96 -5.73 -16.59 23.07
C LEU A 96 -6.53 -17.34 24.15
N PRO A 97 -7.31 -18.37 23.78
CA PRO A 97 -7.93 -19.26 24.75
C PRO A 97 -6.85 -19.94 25.61
N GLY A 98 -6.94 -19.81 26.94
CA GLY A 98 -6.01 -20.45 27.88
C GLY A 98 -4.84 -19.60 28.37
N SER A 99 -4.67 -18.36 27.88
CA SER A 99 -3.66 -17.42 28.40
C SER A 99 -4.10 -16.67 29.67
N ALA A 100 -5.29 -16.97 30.20
CA ALA A 100 -5.74 -16.48 31.50
C ALA A 100 -5.08 -17.33 32.58
N SER A 101 -4.00 -16.81 33.18
CA SER A 101 -3.34 -17.49 34.31
C SER A 101 -4.33 -17.61 35.48
N PRO A 102 -4.61 -18.80 36.05
CA PRO A 102 -5.52 -18.97 37.18
C PRO A 102 -4.99 -18.45 38.52
N GLY A 103 -3.85 -17.74 38.53
CA GLY A 103 -3.15 -17.30 39.74
C GLY A 103 -3.12 -15.79 39.88
N ASN A 104 -3.08 -15.33 41.14
CA ASN A 104 -3.07 -13.93 41.61
C ASN A 104 -1.85 -13.09 41.15
N GLY A 105 -1.65 -12.95 39.83
CA GLY A 105 -0.59 -12.17 39.20
C GLY A 105 -0.95 -11.94 37.74
N ALA A 106 -1.66 -10.85 37.48
CA ALA A 106 -2.28 -10.51 36.21
C ALA A 106 -1.25 -10.23 35.09
N ALA A 107 -0.74 -11.27 34.45
CA ALA A 107 -0.20 -11.13 33.11
C ALA A 107 -1.37 -10.83 32.15
N PRO A 108 -1.30 -9.77 31.33
CA PRO A 108 -2.33 -9.49 30.34
C PRO A 108 -2.46 -10.70 29.40
N PRO A 109 -3.69 -11.04 28.94
CA PRO A 109 -3.89 -12.17 28.05
C PRO A 109 -3.06 -12.02 26.78
N GLU A 110 -2.41 -13.10 26.36
CA GLU A 110 -1.68 -13.09 25.09
C GLU A 110 -2.67 -12.82 23.95
N LEU A 111 -2.32 -11.86 23.09
CA LEU A 111 -3.16 -11.42 21.97
C LEU A 111 -2.63 -11.99 20.66
N GLU A 112 -3.50 -12.67 19.90
CA GLU A 112 -3.26 -13.01 18.51
C GLU A 112 -3.68 -11.82 17.64
N TRP A 113 -2.70 -11.13 17.07
CA TRP A 113 -2.91 -9.96 16.23
C TRP A 113 -3.32 -10.33 14.81
N TYR A 114 -4.04 -9.43 14.16
CA TYR A 114 -4.45 -9.61 12.77
C TYR A 114 -3.23 -9.84 11.85
N PRO A 115 -3.24 -10.91 11.04
CA PRO A 115 -2.07 -11.32 10.25
C PRO A 115 -1.63 -10.25 9.25
N VAL A 116 -0.31 -10.00 9.17
CA VAL A 116 0.28 -9.01 8.25
C VAL A 116 -0.09 -9.28 6.79
N GLY A 117 -0.14 -10.55 6.37
CA GLY A 117 -0.52 -10.89 5.00
C GLY A 117 -1.98 -10.54 4.66
N ARG A 118 -2.90 -10.60 5.64
CA ARG A 118 -4.28 -10.13 5.43
C ARG A 118 -4.34 -8.60 5.35
N ILE A 119 -3.50 -7.90 6.12
CA ILE A 119 -3.35 -6.43 5.99
C ILE A 119 -2.87 -6.08 4.57
N LEU A 120 -1.87 -6.79 4.03
CA LEU A 120 -1.40 -6.57 2.65
C LEU A 120 -2.52 -6.74 1.62
N LEU A 121 -3.44 -7.70 1.80
CA LEU A 121 -4.60 -7.82 0.92
C LEU A 121 -5.56 -6.63 1.04
N TRP A 122 -5.80 -6.12 2.24
CA TRP A 122 -6.60 -4.91 2.41
C TRP A 122 -5.95 -3.69 1.76
N ILE A 123 -4.62 -3.60 1.82
CA ILE A 123 -3.88 -2.56 1.09
C ILE A 123 -4.07 -2.73 -0.41
N ALA A 124 -3.99 -3.94 -0.95
CA ALA A 124 -4.23 -4.22 -2.37
C ALA A 124 -5.67 -3.87 -2.79
N SER A 125 -6.66 -4.16 -1.94
CA SER A 125 -8.06 -3.77 -2.15
C SER A 125 -8.24 -2.26 -2.18
N PHE A 126 -7.61 -1.53 -1.25
CA PHE A 126 -7.67 -0.07 -1.26
C PHE A 126 -6.90 0.53 -2.42
N ALA A 127 -5.74 0.01 -2.77
CA ALA A 127 -5.00 0.43 -3.95
C ALA A 127 -5.86 0.27 -5.22
N THR A 128 -6.54 -0.88 -5.34
CA THR A 128 -7.49 -1.11 -6.44
C THR A 128 -8.62 -0.09 -6.43
N LEU A 129 -9.26 0.10 -5.28
CA LEU A 129 -10.39 1.02 -5.11
C LEU A 129 -9.99 2.46 -5.45
N THR A 130 -8.86 2.95 -4.93
CA THR A 130 -8.43 4.33 -5.13
C THR A 130 -7.94 4.57 -6.55
N THR A 131 -7.22 3.63 -7.15
CA THR A 131 -6.83 3.70 -8.57
C THR A 131 -8.06 3.69 -9.47
N MET A 132 -9.01 2.78 -9.24
CA MET A 132 -10.23 2.72 -10.04
C MET A 132 -11.06 3.99 -9.90
N ALA A 133 -11.23 4.49 -8.67
CA ALA A 133 -11.94 5.74 -8.42
C ALA A 133 -11.26 6.92 -9.13
N ALA A 134 -9.93 6.98 -9.12
CA ALA A 134 -9.17 8.01 -9.83
C ALA A 134 -9.32 7.90 -11.35
N LEU A 135 -9.36 6.70 -11.93
CA LEU A 135 -9.62 6.56 -13.36
C LEU A 135 -11.06 6.95 -13.73
N LEU A 136 -12.02 6.67 -12.86
CA LEU A 136 -13.42 7.04 -13.09
C LEU A 136 -13.67 8.55 -13.07
N THR A 137 -12.75 9.36 -12.54
CA THR A 137 -12.82 10.83 -12.69
C THR A 137 -12.40 11.30 -14.09
N LEU A 138 -11.68 10.46 -14.85
CA LEU A 138 -11.24 10.73 -16.22
C LEU A 138 -12.30 10.33 -17.25
N GLY A 139 -13.20 9.41 -16.90
CA GLY A 139 -14.26 8.91 -17.76
C GLY A 139 -14.99 7.70 -17.17
N THR A 140 -16.22 7.44 -17.62
CA THR A 140 -17.04 6.31 -17.12
C THR A 140 -16.89 5.03 -17.94
N ASP A 141 -16.23 5.09 -19.09
CA ASP A 141 -15.91 3.96 -19.95
C ASP A 141 -14.43 3.95 -20.34
N ALA A 142 -13.96 2.79 -20.82
CA ALA A 142 -12.55 2.59 -21.15
C ALA A 142 -12.06 3.52 -22.26
N ALA A 143 -12.87 3.77 -23.30
CA ALA A 143 -12.44 4.60 -24.42
C ALA A 143 -12.25 6.06 -23.97
N THR A 144 -13.17 6.57 -23.15
CA THR A 144 -13.04 7.92 -22.56
C THR A 144 -11.82 8.01 -21.64
N ILE A 145 -11.59 7.03 -20.76
CA ILE A 145 -10.41 7.02 -19.86
C ILE A 145 -9.11 7.03 -20.69
N THR A 146 -8.99 6.14 -21.67
CA THR A 146 -7.83 6.05 -22.56
C THR A 146 -7.64 7.34 -23.37
N GLY A 147 -8.73 7.93 -23.86
CA GLY A 147 -8.70 9.21 -24.59
C GLY A 147 -8.22 10.37 -23.72
N THR A 148 -8.75 10.51 -22.50
CA THR A 148 -8.34 11.54 -21.55
C THR A 148 -6.87 11.38 -21.13
N LEU A 149 -6.43 10.15 -20.84
CA LEU A 149 -5.02 9.87 -20.55
C LEU A 149 -4.10 10.20 -21.72
N ARG A 150 -4.48 9.80 -22.94
CA ARG A 150 -3.74 10.14 -24.16
C ARG A 150 -3.58 11.64 -24.33
N ALA A 151 -4.68 12.39 -24.21
CA ALA A 151 -4.66 13.85 -24.34
C ALA A 151 -3.75 14.49 -23.29
N PHE A 152 -3.81 14.01 -22.04
CA PHE A 152 -2.93 14.46 -20.97
C PHE A 152 -1.44 14.22 -21.30
N PHE A 153 -1.06 13.00 -21.72
CA PHE A 153 0.33 12.69 -22.04
C PHE A 153 0.82 13.43 -23.29
N GLN A 154 -0.03 13.62 -24.29
CA GLN A 154 0.28 14.46 -25.46
C GLN A 154 0.62 15.90 -25.04
N GLN A 155 -0.19 16.48 -24.15
CA GLN A 155 0.05 17.82 -23.63
C GLN A 155 1.37 17.90 -22.84
N VAL A 156 1.67 16.89 -22.00
CA VAL A 156 2.94 16.84 -21.23
C VAL A 156 4.13 16.78 -22.18
N VAL A 157 4.09 15.94 -23.22
CA VAL A 157 5.16 15.83 -24.22
C VAL A 157 5.34 17.14 -24.99
N GLN A 158 4.26 17.86 -25.33
CA GLN A 158 4.36 19.16 -25.99
C GLN A 158 5.03 20.23 -25.12
N ILE A 159 4.83 20.18 -23.80
CA ILE A 159 5.39 21.15 -22.86
C ILE A 159 6.85 20.81 -22.49
N MET A 160 7.16 19.52 -22.29
CA MET A 160 8.44 19.05 -21.76
C MET A 160 9.38 18.50 -22.84
N GLY A 161 8.87 18.18 -24.03
CA GLY A 161 9.64 17.58 -25.11
C GLY A 161 10.53 18.59 -25.84
N PRO A 162 11.58 18.13 -26.55
CA PRO A 162 12.38 18.99 -27.40
C PRO A 162 11.50 19.67 -28.46
N ARG A 163 11.61 21.01 -28.61
CA ARG A 163 10.79 21.81 -29.53
C ARG A 163 10.92 21.36 -31.00
N ASP A 164 12.02 20.69 -31.35
CA ASP A 164 12.31 20.22 -32.71
C ASP A 164 11.89 18.75 -32.97
N ALA A 165 11.29 18.08 -31.99
CA ALA A 165 10.92 16.67 -32.09
C ALA A 165 9.43 16.44 -32.45
N ALA A 166 8.73 17.48 -32.88
CA ALA A 166 7.36 17.36 -33.35
C ALA A 166 7.34 16.80 -34.78
N SER A 167 7.26 15.47 -34.95
CA SER A 167 6.59 14.80 -36.10
C SER A 167 6.86 13.29 -36.29
N THR A 168 7.53 12.56 -35.40
CA THR A 168 7.77 11.12 -35.65
C THR A 168 6.68 10.25 -35.02
N GLY A 169 6.15 9.27 -35.78
CA GLY A 169 5.19 8.27 -35.29
C GLY A 169 5.68 7.45 -34.09
N GLU A 170 6.97 7.54 -33.75
CA GLU A 170 7.56 7.02 -32.52
C GLU A 170 6.95 7.64 -31.25
N TYR A 171 6.60 8.94 -31.27
CA TYR A 171 5.96 9.60 -30.13
C TYR A 171 4.54 9.09 -29.89
N GLU A 172 3.80 8.81 -30.95
CA GLU A 172 2.46 8.24 -30.85
C GLU A 172 2.52 6.82 -30.28
N GLN A 173 3.46 5.99 -30.74
CA GLN A 173 3.70 4.66 -30.19
C GLN A 173 4.13 4.71 -28.70
N LEU A 174 4.97 5.67 -28.32
CA LEU A 174 5.35 5.88 -26.93
C LEU A 174 4.13 6.25 -26.07
N ILE A 175 3.29 7.17 -26.53
CA ILE A 175 2.08 7.60 -25.83
C ILE A 175 1.09 6.44 -25.71
N ASP A 176 0.90 5.65 -26.77
CA ASP A 176 0.08 4.43 -26.75
C ASP A 176 0.55 3.46 -25.66
N THR A 177 1.86 3.25 -25.60
CA THR A 177 2.48 2.36 -24.62
C THR A 177 2.27 2.89 -23.19
N VAL A 178 2.51 4.19 -22.96
CA VAL A 178 2.35 4.83 -21.65
C VAL A 178 0.89 4.79 -21.19
N VAL A 179 -0.07 5.11 -22.06
CA VAL A 179 -1.50 5.06 -21.75
C VAL A 179 -1.95 3.64 -21.38
N THR A 180 -1.43 2.63 -22.08
CA THR A 180 -1.75 1.23 -21.83
C THR A 180 -1.24 0.77 -20.45
N VAL A 181 -0.05 1.23 -20.05
CA VAL A 181 0.58 0.82 -18.77
C VAL A 181 0.15 1.71 -17.59
N ALA A 182 -0.40 2.90 -17.85
CA ALA A 182 -0.74 3.88 -16.81
C ALA A 182 -1.65 3.33 -15.69
N PRO A 183 -2.72 2.56 -15.95
CA PRO A 183 -3.54 1.96 -14.88
C PRO A 183 -2.76 1.01 -13.99
N ILE A 184 -1.88 0.19 -14.59
CA ILE A 184 -1.03 -0.78 -13.88
C ILE A 184 -0.03 -0.03 -13.00
N ALA A 185 0.63 0.99 -13.55
CA ALA A 185 1.58 1.83 -12.82
C ALA A 185 0.91 2.56 -11.65
N ALA A 186 -0.30 3.11 -11.87
CA ALA A 186 -1.08 3.78 -10.83
C ALA A 186 -1.44 2.83 -9.68
N ALA A 187 -1.82 1.58 -9.99
CA ALA A 187 -2.12 0.56 -8.99
C ALA A 187 -0.88 0.17 -8.16
N ILE A 188 0.27 -0.01 -8.81
CA ILE A 188 1.56 -0.30 -8.13
C ILE A 188 1.96 0.87 -7.23
N MET A 189 1.81 2.10 -7.71
CA MET A 189 2.08 3.31 -6.93
C MET A 189 1.15 3.44 -5.73
N ALA A 190 -0.15 3.19 -5.89
CA ALA A 190 -1.12 3.23 -4.80
C ALA A 190 -0.82 2.17 -3.74
N MET A 191 -0.53 0.93 -4.15
CA MET A 191 -0.14 -0.18 -3.26
C MET A 191 1.14 0.14 -2.49
N THR A 192 2.17 0.64 -3.18
CA THR A 192 3.46 0.99 -2.56
C THR A 192 3.29 2.15 -1.57
N THR A 193 2.56 3.18 -1.96
CA THR A 193 2.29 4.35 -1.13
C THR A 193 1.52 3.98 0.13
N LEU A 194 0.42 3.23 0.05
CA LEU A 194 -0.35 2.84 1.23
C LEU A 194 0.47 1.91 2.15
N THR A 195 1.27 1.01 1.59
CA THR A 195 2.19 0.16 2.36
C THR A 195 3.24 1.01 3.10
N LEU A 196 3.84 1.97 2.41
CA LEU A 196 4.83 2.90 2.98
C LEU A 196 4.21 3.74 4.10
N ASN A 197 3.02 4.32 3.88
CA ASN A 197 2.32 5.11 4.88
C ASN A 197 1.99 4.28 6.14
N LEU A 198 1.53 3.04 5.97
CA LEU A 198 1.24 2.18 7.11
C LEU A 198 2.51 1.75 7.86
N TRP A 199 3.57 1.42 7.13
CA TRP A 199 4.87 1.08 7.73
C TRP A 199 5.48 2.26 8.47
N LEU A 200 5.49 3.45 7.86
CA LEU A 200 6.05 4.66 8.43
C LEU A 200 5.24 5.14 9.62
N SER A 201 3.91 5.10 9.56
CA SER A 201 3.07 5.40 10.71
C SER A 201 3.31 4.44 11.87
N ALA A 202 3.41 3.13 11.61
CA ALA A 202 3.75 2.15 12.65
C ALA A 202 5.13 2.42 13.24
N LYS A 203 6.13 2.80 12.42
CA LYS A 203 7.46 3.19 12.92
C LYS A 203 7.39 4.42 13.80
N ILE A 204 6.74 5.49 13.35
CA ILE A 204 6.58 6.74 14.11
C ILE A 204 5.91 6.44 15.45
N THR A 205 4.77 5.75 15.43
CA THR A 205 4.02 5.41 16.65
C THR A 205 4.82 4.50 17.60
N ALA A 206 5.63 3.57 17.07
CA ALA A 206 6.52 2.73 17.88
C ALA A 206 7.64 3.56 18.53
N THR A 207 8.28 4.46 17.77
CA THR A 207 9.32 5.36 18.33
C THR A 207 8.77 6.32 19.37
N SER A 208 7.49 6.67 19.29
CA SER A 208 6.79 7.45 20.31
C SER A 208 6.33 6.63 21.53
N GLY A 209 6.60 5.32 21.57
CA GLY A 209 6.18 4.43 22.66
C GLY A 209 4.67 4.22 22.76
N ARG A 210 3.91 4.50 21.69
CA ARG A 210 2.43 4.43 21.68
C ARG A 210 1.88 3.26 20.86
N LEU A 211 2.74 2.46 20.24
CA LEU A 211 2.28 1.33 19.44
C LEU A 211 1.86 0.19 20.36
N HIS A 212 0.55 -0.06 20.45
CA HIS A 212 -0.02 -1.09 21.31
C HIS A 212 0.29 -2.52 20.84
N ARG A 213 0.57 -2.69 19.54
CA ARG A 213 0.95 -3.97 18.94
C ARG A 213 2.47 -4.16 18.99
N PRO A 214 3.00 -5.30 19.47
CA PRO A 214 4.42 -5.61 19.34
C PRO A 214 4.81 -5.64 17.86
N TRP A 215 6.01 -5.14 17.55
CA TRP A 215 6.47 -5.03 16.16
C TRP A 215 6.40 -6.41 15.46
N PRO A 216 5.62 -6.56 14.38
CA PRO A 216 5.41 -7.86 13.77
C PRO A 216 6.65 -8.33 13.00
N ASP A 217 6.86 -9.65 12.96
CA ASP A 217 7.91 -10.24 12.13
C ASP A 217 7.51 -10.22 10.64
N LEU A 218 7.93 -9.18 9.93
CA LEU A 218 7.55 -8.96 8.53
C LEU A 218 8.05 -10.05 7.58
N LYS A 219 9.15 -10.77 7.91
CA LYS A 219 9.66 -11.85 7.06
C LYS A 219 8.75 -13.09 7.08
N SER A 220 7.87 -13.19 8.07
CA SER A 220 6.85 -14.25 8.20
C SER A 220 5.55 -13.96 7.45
N ALA A 221 5.44 -12.79 6.79
CA ALA A 221 4.22 -12.40 6.10
C ALA A 221 3.87 -13.39 4.96
N THR A 222 2.69 -13.99 5.06
CA THR A 222 2.16 -14.97 4.11
C THR A 222 0.76 -14.54 3.66
N LEU A 223 0.52 -14.54 2.36
CA LEU A 223 -0.80 -14.21 1.82
C LEU A 223 -1.73 -15.44 1.98
N PRO A 224 -3.04 -15.24 2.18
CA PRO A 224 -4.02 -16.33 2.16
C PRO A 224 -3.95 -17.15 0.86
N ALA A 225 -4.15 -18.47 0.94
CA ALA A 225 -4.01 -19.38 -0.20
C ALA A 225 -4.89 -18.99 -1.41
N MET A 226 -6.11 -18.49 -1.15
CA MET A 226 -7.06 -18.05 -2.19
C MET A 226 -6.57 -16.84 -3.00
N THR A 227 -5.55 -16.12 -2.51
CA THR A 227 -4.99 -14.95 -3.22
C THR A 227 -4.43 -15.33 -4.59
N MET A 228 -3.81 -16.51 -4.69
CA MET A 228 -3.23 -16.96 -5.96
C MET A 228 -4.32 -17.28 -6.98
N ALA A 229 -5.38 -17.95 -6.54
CA ALA A 229 -6.54 -18.21 -7.39
C ALA A 229 -7.18 -16.90 -7.87
N ALA A 230 -7.33 -15.91 -6.97
CA ALA A 230 -7.83 -14.59 -7.32
C ALA A 230 -6.91 -13.87 -8.33
N LEU A 231 -5.59 -13.98 -8.20
CA LEU A 231 -4.63 -13.44 -9.17
C LEU A 231 -4.80 -14.08 -10.54
N CYS A 232 -4.88 -15.41 -10.62
CA CYS A 232 -5.09 -16.10 -11.90
C CYS A 232 -6.39 -15.67 -12.58
N VAL A 233 -7.47 -15.52 -11.81
CA VAL A 233 -8.76 -15.03 -12.30
C VAL A 233 -8.66 -13.58 -12.79
N ALA A 234 -7.98 -12.69 -12.05
CA ALA A 234 -7.76 -11.31 -12.47
C ALA A 234 -6.93 -11.23 -13.77
N ILE A 235 -5.87 -12.04 -13.89
CA ILE A 235 -5.07 -12.13 -15.11
C ILE A 235 -5.95 -12.64 -16.27
N ALA A 236 -6.76 -13.68 -16.07
CA ALA A 236 -7.66 -14.18 -17.12
C ALA A 236 -8.63 -13.10 -17.61
N PHE A 237 -9.25 -12.33 -16.70
CA PHE A 237 -10.15 -11.24 -17.08
C PHE A 237 -9.46 -10.03 -17.69
N SER A 238 -8.14 -9.86 -17.47
CA SER A 238 -7.36 -8.78 -18.08
C SER A 238 -7.22 -8.88 -19.60
N PHE A 239 -7.40 -10.08 -20.17
CA PHE A 239 -7.44 -10.31 -21.62
C PHE A 239 -8.79 -9.93 -22.27
N GLY A 240 -9.79 -9.58 -21.46
CA GLY A 240 -11.04 -9.01 -21.96
C GLY A 240 -10.85 -7.60 -22.51
N GLY A 241 -11.97 -6.96 -22.86
CA GLY A 241 -12.00 -5.56 -23.29
C GLY A 241 -12.71 -4.65 -22.29
N GLY A 242 -12.51 -3.35 -22.46
CA GLY A 242 -13.28 -2.32 -21.75
C GLY A 242 -12.93 -2.17 -20.27
N LEU A 243 -13.88 -1.63 -19.51
CA LEU A 243 -13.66 -1.20 -18.13
C LEU A 243 -13.34 -2.38 -17.19
N PHE A 244 -13.93 -3.55 -17.45
CA PHE A 244 -13.66 -4.77 -16.70
C PHE A 244 -12.21 -5.24 -16.84
N ALA A 245 -11.63 -5.13 -18.04
CA ALA A 245 -10.24 -5.47 -18.27
C ALA A 245 -9.30 -4.52 -17.51
N ILE A 246 -9.58 -3.21 -17.51
CA ILE A 246 -8.82 -2.22 -16.73
C ILE A 246 -8.88 -2.55 -15.24
N LEU A 247 -10.06 -2.82 -14.69
CA LEU A 247 -10.21 -3.22 -13.29
C LEU A 247 -9.42 -4.50 -12.98
N ALA A 248 -9.49 -5.50 -13.85
CA ALA A 248 -8.77 -6.76 -13.69
C ALA A 248 -7.24 -6.57 -13.72
N GLN A 249 -6.73 -5.69 -14.59
CA GLN A 249 -5.32 -5.30 -14.63
C GLN A 249 -4.86 -4.60 -13.35
N ILE A 250 -5.67 -3.68 -12.81
CA ILE A 250 -5.39 -2.98 -11.55
C ILE A 250 -5.33 -3.99 -10.39
N ILE A 251 -6.31 -4.90 -10.29
CA ILE A 251 -6.33 -5.96 -9.28
C ILE A 251 -5.07 -6.83 -9.41
N ALA A 252 -4.76 -7.29 -10.62
CA ALA A 252 -3.59 -8.12 -10.87
C ALA A 252 -2.30 -7.39 -10.47
N ALA A 253 -2.15 -6.11 -10.83
CA ALA A 253 -1.00 -5.29 -10.48
C ALA A 253 -0.82 -5.13 -8.97
N ALA A 254 -1.89 -4.80 -8.24
CA ALA A 254 -1.86 -4.66 -6.79
C ALA A 254 -1.51 -5.99 -6.08
N VAL A 255 -2.09 -7.11 -6.54
CA VAL A 255 -1.80 -8.44 -5.98
C VAL A 255 -0.39 -8.93 -6.34
N MET A 256 0.09 -8.69 -7.57
CA MET A 256 1.48 -8.96 -7.95
C MET A 256 2.45 -8.18 -7.08
N MET A 257 2.17 -6.91 -6.78
CA MET A 257 2.99 -6.11 -5.87
C MET A 257 2.95 -6.68 -4.43
N ALA A 258 1.80 -7.18 -3.96
CA ALA A 258 1.74 -7.91 -2.69
C ALA A 258 2.63 -9.17 -2.70
N TYR A 259 2.65 -9.92 -3.82
CA TYR A 259 3.58 -11.04 -4.00
C TYR A 259 5.04 -10.59 -4.04
N ALA A 260 5.37 -9.47 -4.67
CA ALA A 260 6.73 -8.91 -4.64
C ALA A 260 7.19 -8.64 -3.20
N LEU A 261 6.33 -8.04 -2.36
CA LEU A 261 6.62 -7.81 -0.94
C LEU A 261 6.84 -9.12 -0.18
N THR A 262 6.06 -10.17 -0.47
CA THR A 262 6.34 -11.50 0.10
C THR A 262 7.62 -12.13 -0.45
N GLY A 263 7.98 -11.89 -1.71
CA GLY A 263 9.26 -12.28 -2.27
C GLY A 263 10.42 -11.66 -1.49
N PHE A 264 10.32 -10.39 -1.11
CA PHE A 264 11.33 -9.77 -0.23
C PHE A 264 11.38 -10.47 1.14
N ALA A 265 10.25 -10.84 1.70
CA ALA A 265 10.19 -11.62 2.94
C ALA A 265 10.87 -13.00 2.80
N VAL A 266 10.73 -13.65 1.65
CA VAL A 266 11.44 -14.90 1.30
C VAL A 266 12.95 -14.67 1.22
N LEU A 267 13.39 -13.64 0.49
CA LEU A 267 14.80 -13.29 0.39
C LEU A 267 15.42 -13.01 1.77
N HIS A 268 14.72 -12.28 2.63
CA HIS A 268 15.15 -12.06 4.02
C HIS A 268 15.28 -13.36 4.81
N THR A 269 14.41 -14.33 4.59
CA THR A 269 14.41 -15.62 5.29
C THR A 269 15.54 -16.53 4.80
N LEU A 270 15.69 -16.68 3.48
CA LEU A 270 16.71 -17.53 2.88
C LEU A 270 18.13 -16.99 3.12
N THR A 271 18.29 -15.68 3.22
CA THR A 271 19.60 -15.06 3.54
C THR A 271 19.99 -15.16 5.02
N LEU A 272 19.13 -15.67 5.92
CA LEU A 272 19.47 -15.85 7.35
C LEU A 272 20.66 -16.81 7.57
N ALA A 273 20.95 -17.73 6.65
CA ALA A 273 22.10 -18.63 6.74
C ALA A 273 23.43 -17.98 6.35
N LEU A 274 23.37 -16.88 5.60
CA LEU A 274 24.53 -16.38 4.86
C LEU A 274 25.32 -15.41 5.73
N LYS A 275 26.64 -15.64 5.85
CA LYS A 275 27.56 -14.68 6.48
C LYS A 275 27.61 -13.34 5.71
N SER A 276 27.39 -13.37 4.40
CA SER A 276 27.35 -12.22 3.50
C SER A 276 25.94 -11.61 3.32
N ARG A 277 25.02 -11.83 4.27
CA ARG A 277 23.63 -11.37 4.19
C ARG A 277 23.48 -9.89 3.84
N ALA A 278 24.29 -9.02 4.46
CA ALA A 278 24.23 -7.57 4.21
C ALA A 278 24.53 -7.21 2.75
N PHE A 279 25.50 -7.90 2.14
CA PHE A 279 25.85 -7.70 0.74
C PHE A 279 24.70 -8.12 -0.18
N TRP A 280 24.17 -9.34 -0.01
CA TRP A 280 23.08 -9.85 -0.86
C TRP A 280 21.80 -9.00 -0.77
N LEU A 281 21.40 -8.62 0.45
CA LEU A 281 20.24 -7.75 0.64
C LEU A 281 20.53 -6.36 0.10
N GLY A 282 21.66 -5.75 0.47
CA GLY A 282 22.05 -4.41 0.02
C GLY A 282 22.08 -4.29 -1.50
N SER A 283 22.71 -5.23 -2.18
CA SER A 283 22.76 -5.28 -3.64
C SER A 283 21.37 -5.47 -4.25
N THR A 284 20.53 -6.35 -3.71
CA THR A 284 19.19 -6.57 -4.25
C THR A 284 18.32 -5.32 -4.11
N TYR A 285 18.34 -4.67 -2.94
CA TYR A 285 17.62 -3.41 -2.73
C TYR A 285 18.17 -2.30 -3.63
N ALA A 286 19.49 -2.15 -3.74
CA ALA A 286 20.10 -1.16 -4.62
C ALA A 286 19.70 -1.40 -6.08
N ILE A 287 19.76 -2.65 -6.55
CA ILE A 287 19.37 -3.03 -7.91
C ILE A 287 17.89 -2.75 -8.16
N VAL A 288 16.98 -3.08 -7.23
CA VAL A 288 15.54 -2.81 -7.37
C VAL A 288 15.22 -1.30 -7.37
N VAL A 289 15.95 -0.51 -6.57
CA VAL A 289 15.76 0.94 -6.51
C VAL A 289 16.31 1.63 -7.76
N LEU A 290 17.48 1.20 -8.24
CA LEU A 290 18.12 1.76 -9.44
C LEU A 290 17.43 1.31 -10.73
N PHE A 291 16.99 0.05 -10.76
CA PHE A 291 16.34 -0.59 -11.88
C PHE A 291 15.02 -1.15 -11.38
N ILE A 292 13.87 -0.68 -11.89
CA ILE A 292 12.56 -1.10 -11.37
C ILE A 292 12.20 -2.54 -11.80
N TRP A 293 12.68 -2.99 -12.98
CA TRP A 293 12.35 -4.29 -13.56
C TRP A 293 12.67 -5.55 -12.71
N PRO A 294 13.73 -5.60 -11.86
CA PRO A 294 14.03 -6.73 -10.98
C PRO A 294 12.95 -6.98 -9.92
N VAL A 295 12.01 -6.05 -9.69
CA VAL A 295 10.80 -6.32 -8.90
C VAL A 295 10.04 -7.54 -9.43
N ILE A 296 10.08 -7.79 -10.75
CA ILE A 296 9.45 -8.96 -11.37
C ILE A 296 10.05 -10.26 -10.80
N ALA A 297 11.37 -10.31 -10.57
CA ALA A 297 12.00 -11.48 -9.94
C ALA A 297 11.48 -11.71 -8.51
N MET A 298 11.17 -10.63 -7.78
CA MET A 298 10.57 -10.72 -6.45
C MET A 298 9.11 -11.18 -6.49
N VAL A 299 8.34 -10.79 -7.52
CA VAL A 299 6.99 -11.34 -7.76
C VAL A 299 7.09 -12.86 -7.95
N VAL A 300 7.97 -13.31 -8.85
CA VAL A 300 8.18 -14.75 -9.12
C VAL A 300 8.61 -15.48 -7.86
N LEU A 301 9.53 -14.92 -7.07
CA LEU A 301 9.98 -15.53 -5.82
C LEU A 301 8.84 -15.65 -4.80
N GLY A 302 8.00 -14.62 -4.66
CA GLY A 302 6.82 -14.64 -3.78
C GLY A 302 5.77 -15.66 -4.22
N LEU A 303 5.49 -15.75 -5.52
CA LEU A 303 4.59 -16.76 -6.08
C LEU A 303 5.13 -18.19 -5.88
N ALA A 304 6.43 -18.39 -6.11
CA ALA A 304 7.06 -19.68 -5.93
C ALA A 304 7.05 -20.11 -4.45
N ASP A 305 7.27 -19.20 -3.50
CA ASP A 305 7.12 -19.52 -2.07
C ASP A 305 5.68 -19.87 -1.70
N ALA A 306 4.68 -19.21 -2.28
CA ALA A 306 3.27 -19.54 -2.05
C ALA A 306 2.89 -20.94 -2.57
N LEU A 307 3.50 -21.39 -3.66
CA LEU A 307 3.27 -22.71 -4.26
C LEU A 307 4.07 -23.83 -3.57
N PHE A 308 5.35 -23.58 -3.31
CA PHE A 308 6.30 -24.62 -2.88
C PHE A 308 6.66 -24.55 -1.40
N GLY A 309 6.28 -23.49 -0.68
CA GLY A 309 6.52 -23.34 0.75
C GLY A 309 7.99 -23.27 1.11
N PHE A 310 8.81 -22.54 0.34
CA PHE A 310 10.26 -22.47 0.53
C PHE A 310 10.67 -22.03 1.94
N ARG A 311 10.02 -21.00 2.49
CA ARG A 311 10.28 -20.53 3.86
C ARG A 311 9.96 -21.57 4.91
N GLN A 312 8.83 -22.28 4.77
CA GLN A 312 8.42 -23.30 5.73
C GLN A 312 9.41 -24.47 5.75
N ARG A 313 9.81 -24.97 4.58
CA ARG A 313 10.80 -26.05 4.45
C ARG A 313 12.16 -25.64 5.01
N TYR A 314 12.60 -24.42 4.72
CA TYR A 314 13.87 -23.88 5.21
C TYR A 314 13.88 -23.74 6.75
N LEU A 315 12.77 -23.33 7.36
CA LEU A 315 12.66 -23.22 8.82
C LEU A 315 12.53 -24.58 9.52
N GLN A 316 11.83 -25.55 8.92
CA GLN A 316 11.72 -26.91 9.45
C GLN A 316 13.03 -27.69 9.42
N GLY A 317 13.93 -27.38 8.46
CA GLY A 317 15.26 -27.97 8.39
C GLY A 317 16.25 -27.48 9.46
N ARG A 318 15.82 -26.63 10.40
CA ARG A 318 16.66 -26.11 11.49
C ARG A 318 16.13 -26.57 12.84
N PRO A 319 17.00 -26.98 13.77
CA PRO A 319 16.57 -27.31 15.13
C PRO A 319 15.88 -26.08 15.75
N PRO A 320 14.80 -26.27 16.53
CA PRO A 320 14.12 -25.18 17.21
C PRO A 320 15.12 -24.40 18.08
N PRO A 321 14.95 -23.07 18.23
CA PRO A 321 15.79 -22.29 19.12
C PRO A 321 15.72 -22.91 20.52
N LEU A 322 16.90 -23.15 21.13
CA LEU A 322 16.98 -23.64 22.50
C LEU A 322 16.21 -22.66 23.40
N PRO A 323 15.36 -23.15 24.32
CA PRO A 323 14.62 -22.28 25.22
C PRO A 323 15.62 -21.40 25.98
N THR A 324 15.44 -20.09 25.88
CA THR A 324 16.20 -19.13 26.66
C THR A 324 15.76 -19.28 28.12
N SER A 325 16.65 -19.84 28.95
CA SER A 325 16.54 -19.87 30.41
C SER A 325 16.57 -18.47 31.02
#